data_AF-A0A5C8ZWV6-F1
#
_entry.id   AF-A0A5C8ZWV6-F1
#
_cell.length_a   1.000
_cell.length_b   1.000
_cell.length_c   1.000
_cell.angle_alpha   90.00
_cell.angle_beta   90.00
_cell.angle_gamma   90.00
#
_symmetry.space_group_name_H-M   'P 1'
#
loop_
_entity.id
_entity.type
_entity.pdbx_description
1 polymer ?
#
loop_
_entity_poly.entity_id
_entity_poly.type
_entity_poly.pdbx_seq_one_letter_code
_entity_poly.pdbx_strand_id
1 'polypeptide(L)'
;MPKHTLKQIMPSPARLREIKALGFLGEWIYQSNLWHLNRYSASMAFFIGLFVAFVPLPGQMVIAALLAILVRCNLPLAVTLIWITNPLTIPAIFYLAYRVGALLMNEPVQFMHFQLSLEWATESLHVIWQPFLLGCLVCGLFFGSVGYFVISMLWRWHVANRWHARKARRLTAKKLLEENRPGQ
;
A
#
# COMPACT_ATOMS: atom_id res chain seq x y z
N MET A 1 4.21 12.52 -19.93
CA MET A 1 3.96 13.30 -18.70
C MET A 1 2.66 12.82 -18.08
N PRO A 2 2.67 12.11 -16.95
CA PRO A 2 1.52 12.09 -16.06
C PRO A 2 1.95 12.67 -14.70
N LYS A 3 1.83 13.99 -14.55
CA LYS A 3 1.79 14.65 -13.24
C LYS A 3 0.39 15.20 -12.95
N HIS A 4 -0.51 15.17 -13.95
CA HIS A 4 -1.79 15.85 -13.89
C HIS A 4 -2.93 14.93 -13.45
N THR A 5 -2.95 13.68 -13.90
CA THR A 5 -4.02 12.72 -13.56
C THR A 5 -4.02 12.29 -12.09
N LEU A 6 -2.86 12.04 -11.48
CA LEU A 6 -2.78 11.70 -10.04
C LEU A 6 -2.98 12.92 -9.12
N LYS A 7 -2.69 14.15 -9.57
CA LYS A 7 -2.92 15.37 -8.76
C LYS A 7 -4.38 15.80 -8.72
N GLN A 8 -5.18 15.43 -9.74
CA GLN A 8 -6.59 15.85 -9.84
C GLN A 8 -7.54 15.02 -8.98
N ILE A 9 -7.15 13.79 -8.61
CA ILE A 9 -7.96 12.90 -7.76
C ILE A 9 -7.74 13.23 -6.27
N MET A 10 -6.60 13.84 -5.92
CA MET A 10 -6.30 14.17 -4.53
C MET A 10 -6.94 15.51 -4.14
N PRO A 11 -7.86 15.53 -3.15
CA PRO A 11 -8.42 16.78 -2.65
C PRO A 11 -7.30 17.69 -2.13
N SER A 12 -7.43 18.99 -2.37
CA SER A 12 -6.50 19.98 -1.83
C SER A 12 -6.56 19.97 -0.29
N PRO A 13 -5.46 20.29 0.41
CA PRO A 13 -5.45 20.36 1.89
C PRO A 13 -6.59 21.21 2.47
N ALA A 14 -6.99 22.27 1.75
CA ALA A 14 -8.14 23.10 2.10
C ALA A 14 -9.49 22.36 2.04
N ARG A 15 -9.73 21.49 1.05
CA ARG A 15 -10.97 20.70 0.95
C ARG A 15 -11.01 19.53 1.93
N LEU A 16 -9.86 18.99 2.31
CA LEU A 16 -9.77 17.99 3.39
C LEU A 16 -10.15 18.56 4.75
N ARG A 17 -9.98 19.89 4.94
CA ARG A 17 -10.32 20.65 6.15
C ARG A 17 -11.83 20.71 6.41
N GLU A 18 -12.66 20.55 5.39
CA GLU A 18 -14.13 20.64 5.48
C GLU A 18 -14.81 19.29 5.80
N ILE A 19 -14.08 18.18 5.67
CA ILE A 19 -14.61 16.84 5.95
C ILE A 19 -14.61 16.61 7.47
N LYS A 20 -15.78 16.78 8.11
CA LYS A 20 -15.97 16.54 9.56
C LYS A 20 -15.44 15.18 10.03
N ALA A 21 -15.50 14.15 9.19
CA ALA A 21 -14.98 12.81 9.51
C ALA A 21 -13.44 12.79 9.72
N LEU A 22 -12.71 13.78 9.19
CA LEU A 22 -11.26 13.94 9.40
C LEU A 22 -10.94 14.85 10.59
N GLY A 23 -11.95 15.40 11.28
CA GLY A 23 -11.75 16.30 12.42
C GLY A 23 -10.99 15.67 13.59
N PHE A 24 -11.07 14.34 13.76
CA PHE A 24 -10.29 13.63 14.78
C PHE A 24 -8.78 13.63 14.50
N LEU A 25 -8.36 13.89 13.25
CA LEU A 25 -6.94 13.96 12.89
C LEU A 25 -6.28 15.28 13.28
N GLY A 26 -7.01 16.32 13.69
CA GLY A 26 -6.44 17.57 14.22
C GLY A 26 -5.27 18.15 13.40
N GLU A 27 -4.15 18.42 14.08
CA GLU A 27 -2.90 18.97 13.50
C GLU A 27 -2.18 18.01 12.53
N TRP A 28 -2.52 16.72 12.50
CA TRP A 28 -1.87 15.76 11.61
C TRP A 28 -2.17 16.06 10.13
N ILE A 29 -3.29 16.74 9.83
CA ILE A 29 -3.66 17.19 8.49
C ILE A 29 -2.56 18.07 7.85
N TYR A 30 -1.73 18.76 8.63
CA TYR A 30 -0.69 19.66 8.13
C TYR A 30 0.58 18.94 7.65
N GLN A 31 0.74 17.64 7.90
CA GLN A 31 1.91 16.90 7.44
C GLN A 31 1.82 16.58 5.95
N SER A 32 2.67 17.23 5.16
CA SER A 32 2.69 17.13 3.69
C SER A 32 2.83 15.69 3.16
N ASN A 33 3.59 14.84 3.85
CA ASN A 33 3.81 13.44 3.45
C ASN A 33 2.56 12.56 3.54
N LEU A 34 1.58 12.92 4.38
CA LEU A 34 0.33 12.16 4.52
C LEU A 34 -0.55 12.29 3.26
N TRP A 35 -0.43 13.41 2.55
CA TRP A 35 -1.29 13.74 1.41
C TRP A 35 -0.54 13.75 0.08
N HIS A 36 0.77 13.99 0.10
CA HIS A 36 1.59 14.04 -1.11
C HIS A 36 2.38 12.75 -1.32
N LEU A 37 2.38 12.30 -2.58
CA LEU A 37 3.19 11.18 -3.03
C LEU A 37 4.62 11.64 -3.27
N ASN A 38 5.53 11.13 -2.44
CA ASN A 38 6.96 11.08 -2.71
C ASN A 38 7.43 9.62 -2.65
N ARG A 39 8.68 9.34 -3.04
CA ARG A 39 9.21 7.97 -3.10
C ARG A 39 9.02 7.22 -1.78
N TYR A 40 9.42 7.84 -0.66
CA TYR A 40 9.32 7.22 0.66
C TYR A 40 7.86 7.02 1.08
N SER A 41 7.06 8.08 1.01
CA SER A 41 5.66 8.10 1.42
C SER A 41 4.82 7.08 0.64
N ALA A 42 5.01 6.96 -0.68
CA ALA A 42 4.34 5.96 -1.50
C ALA A 42 4.80 4.54 -1.16
N SER A 43 6.11 4.29 -1.07
CA SER A 43 6.64 2.94 -0.81
C SER A 43 6.22 2.44 0.58
N MET A 44 6.29 3.29 1.61
CA MET A 44 5.84 2.94 2.96
C MET A 44 4.33 2.78 3.06
N ALA A 45 3.53 3.56 2.32
CA ALA A 45 2.08 3.36 2.29
C ALA A 45 1.73 1.98 1.72
N PHE A 46 2.46 1.51 0.69
CA PHE A 46 2.32 0.15 0.17
C PHE A 46 2.73 -0.92 1.17
N PHE A 47 3.84 -0.73 1.88
CA PHE A 47 4.24 -1.63 2.96
C PHE A 47 3.15 -1.77 4.01
N ILE A 48 2.70 -0.64 4.59
CA ILE A 48 1.72 -0.62 5.68
C ILE A 48 0.37 -1.17 5.21
N GLY A 49 -0.13 -0.72 4.06
CA GLY A 49 -1.43 -1.16 3.55
C GLY A 49 -1.48 -2.67 3.29
N LEU A 50 -0.45 -3.23 2.65
CA LEU A 50 -0.36 -4.67 2.39
C LEU A 50 -0.09 -5.47 3.67
N PHE A 51 0.77 -4.98 4.57
CA PHE A 51 0.99 -5.65 5.85
C PHE A 51 -0.30 -5.74 6.67
N VAL A 52 -1.04 -4.62 6.79
CA VAL A 52 -2.29 -4.56 7.55
C VAL A 52 -3.40 -5.37 6.88
N ALA A 53 -3.39 -5.53 5.56
CA ALA A 53 -4.33 -6.40 4.85
C ALA A 53 -4.29 -7.87 5.32
N PHE A 54 -3.15 -8.32 5.87
CA PHE A 54 -3.00 -9.65 6.47
C PHE A 54 -3.29 -9.69 7.98
N VAL A 55 -3.55 -8.55 8.65
CA VAL A 55 -3.90 -8.55 10.08
C VAL A 55 -5.34 -9.04 10.24
N PRO A 56 -5.59 -10.19 10.90
CA PRO A 56 -6.92 -10.81 10.94
C PRO A 56 -7.78 -10.21 12.06
N LEU A 57 -7.95 -8.89 12.05
CA LEU A 57 -8.73 -8.15 13.03
C LEU A 57 -9.72 -7.22 12.34
N PRO A 58 -10.92 -7.01 12.89
CA PRO A 58 -11.77 -5.91 12.45
C PRO A 58 -11.06 -4.57 12.70
N GLY A 59 -11.38 -3.55 11.91
CA GLY A 59 -10.80 -2.21 12.08
C GLY A 59 -9.43 -2.01 11.42
N GLN A 60 -9.04 -2.85 10.46
CA GLN A 60 -7.82 -2.70 9.64
C GLN A 60 -7.61 -1.26 9.15
N MET A 61 -8.69 -0.58 8.70
CA MET A 61 -8.64 0.82 8.24
C MET A 61 -8.08 1.78 9.30
N VAL A 62 -8.50 1.62 10.55
CA VAL A 62 -8.02 2.44 11.67
C VAL A 62 -6.57 2.11 11.95
N ILE A 63 -6.19 0.83 11.97
CA ILE A 63 -4.82 0.38 12.20
C ILE A 63 -3.88 0.96 11.13
N ALA A 64 -4.22 0.83 9.84
CA ALA A 64 -3.41 1.39 8.78
C ALA A 64 -3.36 2.92 8.82
N ALA A 65 -4.45 3.59 9.20
CA ALA A 65 -4.45 5.03 9.36
C ALA A 65 -3.48 5.47 10.46
N LEU A 66 -3.54 4.84 11.64
CA LEU A 66 -2.65 5.12 12.76
C LEU A 66 -1.19 4.84 12.40
N LEU A 67 -0.91 3.70 11.76
CA LEU A 67 0.44 3.36 11.32
C LEU A 67 0.95 4.34 10.25
N ALA A 68 0.12 4.73 9.28
CA ALA A 68 0.50 5.70 8.26
C ALA A 68 0.84 7.07 8.85
N ILE A 69 0.10 7.50 9.87
CA ILE A 69 0.39 8.70 10.64
C ILE A 69 1.72 8.57 11.39
N LEU A 70 1.93 7.45 12.08
CA LEU A 70 3.14 7.17 12.86
C LEU A 70 4.40 7.18 11.99
N VAL A 71 4.36 6.50 10.83
CA VAL A 71 5.50 6.44 9.90
C VAL A 71 5.54 7.59 8.88
N ARG A 72 4.58 8.53 8.98
CA ARG A 72 4.43 9.71 8.13
C ARG A 72 4.41 9.37 6.63
N CYS A 73 3.63 8.37 6.24
CA CYS A 73 3.45 7.93 4.86
C CYS A 73 2.07 8.30 4.31
N ASN A 74 1.80 8.05 3.03
CA ASN A 74 0.57 8.51 2.39
C ASN A 74 -0.66 7.81 2.99
N LEU A 75 -1.46 8.57 3.74
CA LEU A 75 -2.58 8.05 4.51
C LEU A 75 -3.69 7.47 3.61
N PRO A 76 -4.20 8.20 2.59
CA PRO A 76 -5.22 7.66 1.69
C PRO A 76 -4.77 6.35 1.03
N LEU A 77 -3.53 6.34 0.52
CA LEU A 77 -2.99 5.16 -0.17
C LEU A 77 -2.88 3.95 0.76
N ALA A 78 -2.39 4.13 1.99
CA ALA A 78 -2.28 3.04 2.96
C ALA A 78 -3.65 2.45 3.31
N VAL A 79 -4.68 3.29 3.48
CA VAL A 79 -6.05 2.86 3.80
C VAL A 79 -6.73 2.18 2.62
N THR A 80 -6.59 2.71 1.40
CA THR A 80 -7.20 2.12 0.20
C THR A 80 -6.66 0.72 -0.09
N LEU A 81 -5.38 0.46 0.18
CA LEU A 81 -4.78 -0.86 -0.05
C LEU A 81 -5.41 -1.99 0.77
N ILE A 82 -6.03 -1.68 1.91
CA ILE A 82 -6.73 -2.69 2.72
C ILE A 82 -7.93 -3.28 1.99
N TRP A 83 -8.51 -2.56 1.02
CA TRP A 83 -9.67 -3.07 0.25
C TRP A 83 -9.34 -4.32 -0.58
N ILE A 84 -8.06 -4.68 -0.69
CA ILE A 84 -7.63 -5.98 -1.18
C ILE A 84 -8.24 -7.12 -0.34
N THR A 85 -8.44 -6.92 0.97
CA THR A 85 -9.04 -7.87 1.92
C THR A 85 -10.54 -7.56 2.09
N ASN A 86 -11.35 -7.98 1.13
CA ASN A 86 -12.80 -7.82 1.10
C ASN A 86 -13.49 -9.21 1.22
N PRO A 87 -14.82 -9.30 1.44
CA PRO A 87 -15.49 -10.59 1.69
C PRO A 87 -15.23 -11.67 0.64
N LEU A 88 -14.95 -11.28 -0.62
CA LEU A 88 -14.62 -12.21 -1.69
C LEU A 88 -13.19 -12.75 -1.58
N THR A 89 -12.23 -11.92 -1.18
CA THR A 89 -10.80 -12.26 -1.16
C THR A 89 -10.30 -12.76 0.19
N ILE A 90 -10.97 -12.40 1.29
CA ILE A 90 -10.64 -12.82 2.66
C ILE A 90 -10.41 -14.34 2.77
N PRO A 91 -11.32 -15.21 2.27
CA PRO A 91 -11.12 -16.65 2.38
C PRO A 91 -9.82 -17.12 1.72
N ALA A 92 -9.52 -16.59 0.53
CA ALA A 92 -8.32 -16.96 -0.21
C ALA A 92 -7.04 -16.46 0.47
N ILE A 93 -7.02 -15.20 0.93
CA ILE A 93 -5.88 -14.58 1.59
C ILE A 93 -5.55 -15.29 2.91
N PHE A 94 -6.57 -15.55 3.73
CA PHE A 94 -6.38 -16.18 5.04
C PHE A 94 -6.14 -17.69 4.95
N TYR A 95 -6.67 -18.37 3.94
CA TYR A 95 -6.28 -19.73 3.64
C TYR A 95 -4.80 -19.82 3.21
N LEU A 96 -4.33 -18.89 2.36
CA LEU A 96 -2.91 -18.81 2.01
C LEU A 96 -2.05 -18.58 3.25
N ALA A 97 -2.42 -17.62 4.10
CA ALA A 97 -1.73 -17.34 5.35
C ALA A 97 -1.65 -18.61 6.22
N TYR A 98 -2.78 -19.26 6.48
CA TYR A 98 -2.81 -20.50 7.25
C TYR A 98 -1.88 -21.58 6.67
N ARG A 99 -1.92 -21.83 5.35
CA ARG A 99 -1.04 -22.81 4.71
C ARG A 99 0.43 -22.47 4.87
N VAL A 100 0.80 -21.20 4.73
CA VAL A 100 2.18 -20.75 4.92
C VAL A 100 2.63 -20.99 6.35
N GLY A 101 1.81 -20.63 7.35
CA GLY A 101 2.19 -20.86 8.73
C GLY A 101 2.19 -22.33 9.14
N ALA A 102 1.26 -23.15 8.64
CA ALA A 102 1.26 -24.59 8.85
C ALA A 102 2.54 -25.23 8.26
N LEU A 103 2.95 -24.79 7.06
CA LEU A 103 4.21 -25.22 6.45
C LEU A 103 5.42 -24.83 7.31
N LEU A 104 5.44 -23.61 7.86
CA LEU A 104 6.54 -23.13 8.72
C LEU A 104 6.60 -23.84 10.07
N MET A 105 5.45 -24.26 10.62
CA MET A 105 5.37 -25.02 11.87
C MET A 105 5.51 -26.54 11.65
N ASN A 106 5.60 -27.00 10.40
CA ASN A 106 5.59 -28.41 10.04
C ASN A 106 4.35 -29.17 10.55
N GLU A 107 3.21 -28.47 10.56
CA GLU A 107 1.90 -29.01 10.95
C GLU A 107 1.12 -29.42 9.69
N PRO A 108 0.37 -30.55 9.71
CA PRO A 108 -0.48 -30.92 8.60
C PRO A 108 -1.60 -29.88 8.42
N VAL A 109 -1.86 -29.51 7.16
CA VAL A 109 -3.00 -28.64 6.81
C VAL A 109 -4.28 -29.40 7.12
N GLN A 110 -5.03 -28.89 8.10
CA GLN A 110 -6.30 -29.45 8.55
C GLN A 110 -7.40 -29.00 7.59
N PHE A 111 -7.99 -29.94 6.85
CA PHE A 111 -9.17 -29.68 6.03
C PHE A 111 -10.43 -29.76 6.90
N MET A 112 -10.77 -28.65 7.57
CA MET A 112 -12.01 -28.58 8.33
C MET A 112 -13.20 -28.56 7.38
N HIS A 113 -14.14 -29.48 7.56
CA HIS A 113 -15.43 -29.41 6.87
C HIS A 113 -16.19 -28.19 7.39
N PHE A 114 -16.44 -27.23 6.50
CA PHE A 114 -17.14 -26.01 6.86
C PHE A 114 -18.53 -26.33 7.41
N GLN A 115 -18.78 -25.92 8.66
CA GLN A 115 -20.10 -25.95 9.27
C GLN A 115 -20.43 -24.55 9.75
N LEU A 116 -21.61 -24.06 9.40
CA LEU A 116 -22.06 -22.73 9.78
C LEU A 116 -22.58 -22.72 11.23
N SER A 117 -21.70 -22.98 12.21
CA SER A 117 -22.00 -22.86 13.64
C SER A 117 -20.92 -22.06 14.37
N LEU A 118 -21.34 -21.35 15.43
CA LEU A 118 -20.42 -20.57 16.27
C LEU A 118 -19.42 -21.47 16.99
N GLU A 119 -19.87 -22.64 17.44
CA GLU A 119 -19.05 -23.66 18.09
C GLU A 119 -17.94 -24.17 17.16
N TRP A 120 -18.29 -24.54 15.93
CA TRP A 120 -17.33 -24.95 14.90
C TRP A 120 -16.30 -23.86 14.62
N ALA A 121 -16.74 -22.60 14.53
CA ALA A 121 -15.84 -21.48 14.27
C ALA A 121 -14.84 -21.32 15.43
N THR A 122 -15.29 -21.39 16.68
CA THR A 122 -14.43 -21.28 17.86
C THR A 122 -13.45 -22.43 18.01
N GLU A 123 -13.89 -23.68 17.81
CA GLU A 123 -13.04 -24.86 17.87
C GLU A 123 -12.02 -24.88 16.74
N SER A 124 -12.47 -24.56 15.51
CA SER A 124 -11.58 -24.47 14.35
C SER A 124 -10.50 -23.41 14.56
N LEU A 125 -10.86 -22.22 15.04
CA LEU A 125 -9.90 -21.18 15.39
C LEU A 125 -8.93 -21.64 16.48
N HIS A 126 -9.39 -22.34 17.52
CA HIS A 126 -8.51 -22.84 18.58
C HIS A 126 -7.48 -23.87 18.09
N VAL A 127 -7.78 -24.61 17.03
CA VAL A 127 -6.83 -25.55 16.42
C VAL A 127 -5.85 -24.84 15.49
N ILE A 128 -6.32 -23.88 14.69
CA ILE A 128 -5.49 -23.29 13.61
C ILE A 128 -4.88 -21.92 13.95
N TRP A 129 -5.19 -21.29 15.09
CA TRP A 129 -4.79 -19.90 15.35
C TRP A 129 -3.29 -19.69 15.33
N GLN A 130 -2.48 -20.62 15.82
CA GLN A 130 -1.01 -20.49 15.84
C GLN A 130 -0.42 -20.42 14.43
N PRO A 131 -0.60 -21.45 13.57
CA PRO A 131 -0.12 -21.39 12.20
C PRO A 131 -0.81 -20.26 11.41
N PHE A 132 -2.08 -19.97 11.69
CA PHE A 132 -2.79 -18.87 11.04
C PHE A 132 -2.15 -17.50 11.32
N LEU A 133 -1.92 -17.16 12.59
CA LEU A 133 -1.32 -15.87 12.96
C LEU A 133 0.14 -15.76 12.50
N LEU A 134 0.92 -16.84 12.59
CA LEU A 134 2.27 -16.87 12.06
C LEU A 134 2.26 -16.62 10.55
N GLY A 135 1.37 -17.29 9.84
CA GLY A 135 1.15 -17.11 8.41
C GLY A 135 0.77 -15.69 8.04
N CYS A 136 -0.15 -15.08 8.77
CA CYS A 136 -0.55 -13.68 8.59
C CYS A 136 0.64 -12.73 8.77
N LEU A 137 1.44 -12.93 9.82
CA LEU A 137 2.63 -12.13 10.08
C LEU A 137 3.65 -12.26 8.94
N VAL A 138 3.98 -13.50 8.55
CA VAL A 138 4.99 -13.77 7.51
C VAL A 138 4.53 -13.26 6.15
N CYS A 139 3.30 -13.57 5.74
CA CYS A 139 2.74 -13.08 4.48
C CYS A 139 2.63 -11.55 4.48
N GLY A 140 2.16 -10.95 5.57
CA GLY A 140 2.08 -9.50 5.71
C GLY A 140 3.44 -8.83 5.54
N LEU A 141 4.48 -9.34 6.22
CA LEU A 141 5.84 -8.83 6.09
C LEU A 141 6.40 -9.04 4.68
N PHE A 142 6.16 -10.21 4.08
CA PHE A 142 6.62 -10.53 2.74
C PHE A 142 5.96 -9.63 1.68
N PHE A 143 4.64 -9.63 1.58
CA PHE A 143 3.91 -8.83 0.59
C PHE A 143 4.07 -7.33 0.84
N GLY A 144 4.11 -6.90 2.10
CA GLY A 144 4.46 -5.52 2.47
C GLY A 144 5.83 -5.12 1.94
N SER A 145 6.85 -5.94 2.20
CA SER A 145 8.23 -5.67 1.74
C SER A 145 8.32 -5.67 0.22
N VAL A 146 7.71 -6.66 -0.45
CA VAL A 146 7.64 -6.72 -1.91
C VAL A 146 6.98 -5.46 -2.47
N GLY A 147 5.84 -5.05 -1.91
CA GLY A 147 5.15 -3.82 -2.31
C GLY A 147 6.02 -2.57 -2.16
N TYR A 148 6.74 -2.45 -1.04
CA TYR A 148 7.70 -1.37 -0.81
C TYR A 148 8.77 -1.31 -1.92
N PHE A 149 9.43 -2.44 -2.20
CA PHE A 149 10.52 -2.50 -3.16
C PHE A 149 10.03 -2.26 -4.59
N VAL A 150 8.88 -2.84 -4.97
CA VAL A 150 8.25 -2.63 -6.27
C VAL A 150 7.98 -1.14 -6.49
N ILE A 151 7.35 -0.46 -5.52
CA ILE A 151 7.04 0.97 -5.67
C ILE A 151 8.30 1.84 -5.67
N SER A 152 9.28 1.52 -4.83
CA SER A 152 10.57 2.22 -4.83
C SER A 152 11.30 2.06 -6.17
N MET A 153 11.26 0.86 -6.78
CA MET A 153 11.87 0.58 -8.08
C MET A 153 11.13 1.25 -9.23
N LEU A 154 9.79 1.18 -9.25
CA LEU A 154 8.96 1.88 -10.23
C LEU A 154 9.18 3.40 -10.17
N TRP A 155 9.31 3.95 -8.95
CA TRP A 155 9.63 5.37 -8.78
C TRP A 155 11.01 5.72 -9.36
N ARG A 156 12.03 4.91 -9.06
CA ARG A 156 13.39 5.10 -9.60
C ARG A 156 13.39 5.03 -11.13
N TRP A 157 12.71 4.04 -11.71
CA TRP A 157 12.59 3.89 -13.15
C TRP A 157 11.89 5.09 -13.80
N HIS A 158 10.77 5.54 -13.21
CA HIS A 158 10.03 6.71 -13.70
C HIS A 158 10.86 8.00 -13.64
N VAL A 159 11.62 8.20 -12.57
CA VAL A 159 12.50 9.38 -12.43
C VAL A 159 13.63 9.32 -13.44
N ALA A 160 14.31 8.18 -13.59
CA ALA A 160 15.37 8.00 -14.57
C ALA A 160 14.86 8.26 -15.99
N ASN A 161 13.72 7.67 -16.37
CA ASN A 161 13.15 7.85 -17.69
C ASN A 161 12.77 9.32 -17.97
N ARG A 162 12.26 10.04 -16.96
CA ARG A 162 12.00 11.49 -17.06
C ARG A 162 13.28 12.32 -17.21
N TRP A 163 14.37 11.91 -16.57
CA TRP A 163 15.68 12.56 -16.73
C TRP A 163 16.23 12.36 -18.14
N HIS A 164 16.18 11.14 -18.67
CA HIS A 164 16.58 10.85 -20.06
C HIS A 164 15.74 11.64 -21.06
N ALA A 165 14.41 11.68 -20.89
CA ALA A 165 13.53 12.47 -21.74
C ALA A 165 13.83 13.98 -21.71
N ARG A 166 14.21 14.52 -20.54
CA ARG A 166 14.65 15.93 -20.42
C ARG A 166 15.98 16.18 -21.13
N LYS A 167 16.94 15.26 -21.00
CA LYS A 167 18.24 15.37 -21.69
C LYS A 167 18.05 15.34 -23.21
N ALA A 168 17.23 14.42 -23.73
CA ALA A 168 16.89 14.35 -25.14
C ALA A 168 16.24 15.65 -25.65
N ARG A 169 15.24 16.19 -24.94
CA ARG A 169 14.60 17.46 -25.30
C ARG A 169 15.58 18.64 -25.33
N ARG A 170 16.52 18.70 -24.38
CA ARG A 170 17.56 19.74 -24.36
C ARG A 170 18.51 19.64 -25.55
N LEU A 171 18.88 18.42 -25.95
CA LEU A 171 19.73 18.19 -27.12
C LEU A 171 19.00 18.57 -28.42
N THR A 172 17.74 18.16 -28.59
CA THR A 172 16.93 18.55 -29.76
C THR A 172 16.72 20.05 -29.83
N ALA A 173 16.38 20.70 -28.71
CA ALA A 173 16.22 22.16 -28.66
C ALA A 173 17.52 22.89 -29.03
N LYS A 174 18.68 22.39 -28.58
CA LYS A 174 19.99 22.97 -28.94
C LYS A 174 20.27 22.85 -30.44
N LYS A 175 20.00 21.68 -31.05
CA LYS A 175 20.15 21.48 -32.51
C LYS A 175 19.27 22.42 -33.32
N LEU A 176 17.99 22.56 -32.94
CA LEU A 176 17.06 23.48 -33.63
C LEU A 176 17.50 24.95 -33.54
N LEU A 177 18.10 25.36 -32.42
CA LEU A 177 18.66 26.70 -32.27
C LEU A 177 19.93 26.90 -33.10
N GLU A 178 20.74 25.86 -33.29
CA GLU A 178 21.92 25.87 -34.17
C GLU A 178 21.51 25.93 -35.65
N GLU A 179 20.47 25.18 -36.07
CA GLU A 179 19.94 25.19 -37.44
C GLU A 179 19.22 26.50 -37.82
N ASN A 180 18.51 27.14 -36.87
CA ASN A 180 17.79 28.40 -37.11
C ASN A 180 18.63 29.65 -36.85
N ARG A 181 19.96 29.52 -36.68
CA ARG A 181 20.84 30.67 -36.47
C ARG A 181 21.02 31.40 -37.81
N PRO A 182 20.52 32.65 -37.97
CA PRO A 182 20.65 33.35 -39.25
C PRO A 182 22.11 33.70 -39.52
N GLY A 183 22.63 33.19 -40.64
CA GLY A 183 23.90 33.61 -41.26
C GLY A 183 25.18 33.11 -40.58
N GLN A 184 25.78 32.06 -41.14
CA GLN A 184 27.17 32.20 -41.62
C GLN A 184 27.12 32.59 -43.09
#